data_AF-A0A1X0JY70-F1
#
_entry.id   AF-A0A1X0JY70-F1
#
_cell.length_a   1.000
_cell.length_b   1.000
_cell.length_c   1.000
_cell.angle_alpha   90.00
_cell.angle_beta   90.00
_cell.angle_gamma   90.00
#
_symmetry.space_group_name_H-M   'P 1'
#
loop_
_entity.id
_entity.type
_entity.pdbx_description
1 polymer ?
#
loop_
_entity_poly.entity_id
_entity_poly.type
_entity_poly.pdbx_seq_one_letter_code
_entity_poly.pdbx_strand_id
1 'polypeptide(L)'
;MEENVTVDVAAWLTAVDRHPETIDTDRLIAEFLAQRPGRLWSLNDVLHGLHRERDLSDLRDAVNELVWGWWLEPLLEVSCEYGNGCIDPLCGDMLFRIILPTERR
;
A
#
# COMPACT_ATOMS: atom_id res chain seq x y z
N MET A 1 2.16 24.23 12.82
CA MET A 1 0.82 24.07 12.21
C MET A 1 0.85 22.72 11.54
N GLU A 2 0.32 21.70 12.17
CA GLU A 2 0.08 20.41 11.51
C GLU A 2 -1.12 20.64 10.59
N GLU A 3 -0.85 20.67 9.29
CA GLU A 3 -1.88 20.72 8.26
C GLU A 3 -2.70 19.44 8.41
N ASN A 4 -3.98 19.59 8.73
CA ASN A 4 -4.88 18.48 8.99
C ASN A 4 -5.23 17.84 7.64
N VAL A 5 -4.30 17.05 7.11
CA VAL A 5 -4.44 16.30 5.86
C VAL A 5 -5.46 15.18 6.10
N THR A 6 -6.72 15.51 5.91
CA THR A 6 -7.78 14.51 5.83
C THR A 6 -7.66 13.82 4.48
N VAL A 7 -6.97 12.67 4.45
CA VAL A 7 -7.14 11.71 3.37
C VAL A 7 -8.62 11.36 3.33
N ASP A 8 -9.23 11.40 2.15
CA ASP A 8 -10.60 10.93 1.95
C ASP A 8 -10.60 9.40 1.94
N VAL A 9 -10.34 8.85 3.12
CA VAL A 9 -10.33 7.41 3.41
C VAL A 9 -11.70 6.82 3.06
N ALA A 10 -12.79 7.58 3.18
CA ALA A 10 -14.12 7.12 2.81
C ALA A 10 -14.26 6.93 1.29
N ALA A 11 -13.76 7.85 0.46
CA ALA A 11 -13.72 7.66 -1.00
C ALA A 11 -12.81 6.49 -1.40
N TRP A 12 -11.71 6.28 -0.68
CA TRP A 12 -10.83 5.13 -0.87
C TRP A 12 -11.49 3.81 -0.54
N LEU A 13 -12.07 3.69 0.66
CA LEU A 13 -12.80 2.51 1.07
C LEU A 13 -13.99 2.24 0.14
N THR A 14 -14.67 3.29 -0.33
CA THR A 14 -15.75 3.16 -1.33
C THR A 14 -15.24 2.64 -2.68
N ALA A 15 -14.02 2.99 -3.08
CA ALA A 15 -13.42 2.48 -4.31
C ALA A 15 -13.00 1.02 -4.17
N VAL A 16 -12.43 0.64 -3.01
CA VAL A 16 -12.12 -0.76 -2.68
C VAL A 16 -13.39 -1.61 -2.63
N ASP A 17 -14.44 -1.12 -1.97
CA ASP A 17 -15.73 -1.82 -1.87
C ASP A 17 -16.42 -2.07 -3.23
N ARG A 18 -15.97 -1.42 -4.32
CA ARG A 18 -16.46 -1.65 -5.69
C ARG A 18 -15.80 -2.82 -6.42
N HIS A 19 -14.76 -3.44 -5.84
CA HIS A 19 -13.99 -4.54 -6.43
C HIS A 19 -13.99 -5.80 -5.52
N PRO A 20 -15.13 -6.52 -5.39
CA PRO A 20 -15.38 -7.58 -4.40
C PRO A 20 -14.43 -8.77 -4.39
N GLU A 21 -13.70 -8.99 -5.46
CA GLU A 21 -12.71 -10.04 -5.61
C GLU A 21 -11.39 -9.80 -4.85
N THR A 22 -11.10 -8.56 -4.42
CA THR A 22 -9.84 -8.17 -3.72
C THR A 22 -10.05 -7.54 -2.33
N ILE A 23 -11.32 -7.39 -1.91
CA ILE A 23 -11.78 -6.49 -0.83
C ILE A 23 -11.06 -6.66 0.52
N ASP A 24 -10.83 -7.88 1.00
CA ASP A 24 -10.41 -8.04 2.40
C ASP A 24 -9.01 -7.51 2.66
N THR A 25 -8.06 -7.75 1.75
CA THR A 25 -6.66 -7.33 1.92
C THR A 25 -6.50 -5.85 1.61
N ASP A 26 -7.11 -5.37 0.53
CA ASP A 26 -7.05 -3.95 0.12
C ASP A 26 -7.63 -3.04 1.20
N ARG A 27 -8.76 -3.44 1.79
CA ARG A 27 -9.42 -2.68 2.85
C ARG A 27 -8.57 -2.64 4.12
N LEU A 28 -8.01 -3.77 4.53
CA LEU A 28 -7.13 -3.84 5.70
C LEU A 28 -5.89 -2.95 5.53
N ILE A 29 -5.27 -2.98 4.35
CA ILE A 29 -4.14 -2.11 4.01
C ILE A 29 -4.59 -0.65 4.05
N ALA A 30 -5.74 -0.33 3.46
CA ALA A 30 -6.25 1.03 3.43
C ALA A 30 -6.49 1.60 4.83
N GLU A 31 -7.18 0.85 5.69
CA GLU A 31 -7.45 1.20 7.08
C GLU A 31 -6.15 1.35 7.89
N PHE A 32 -5.16 0.50 7.64
CA PHE A 32 -3.86 0.56 8.32
C PHE A 32 -3.06 1.81 7.93
N LEU A 33 -2.92 2.07 6.63
CA LEU A 33 -2.17 3.21 6.09
C LEU A 33 -2.82 4.56 6.49
N ALA A 34 -4.16 4.61 6.52
CA ALA A 34 -4.94 5.78 6.91
C ALA A 34 -4.64 6.31 8.32
N GLN A 35 -4.08 5.49 9.22
CA GLN A 35 -3.73 5.91 10.57
C GLN A 35 -2.59 6.96 10.59
N ARG A 36 -1.73 6.97 9.56
CA ARG A 36 -0.64 7.93 9.42
C ARG A 36 -0.48 8.32 7.95
N PRO A 37 -1.37 9.18 7.41
CA PRO A 37 -1.45 9.41 5.97
C PRO A 37 -0.25 10.12 5.36
N GLY A 38 0.47 10.93 6.14
CA GLY A 38 1.69 11.61 5.69
C GLY A 38 2.98 10.79 5.84
N ARG A 39 2.89 9.55 6.34
CA ARG A 39 4.05 8.67 6.52
C ARG A 39 4.41 7.99 5.18
N LEU A 40 5.71 7.81 4.95
CA LEU A 40 6.21 6.86 3.95
C LEU A 40 6.13 5.44 4.50
N TRP A 41 5.63 4.53 3.68
CA TRP A 41 5.38 3.14 4.06
C TRP A 41 6.18 2.20 3.18
N SER A 42 6.69 1.12 3.76
CA SER A 42 7.15 -0.04 2.98
C SER A 42 6.19 -1.23 3.08
N LEU A 43 6.28 -2.20 2.16
CA LEU A 43 5.53 -3.45 2.28
C LEU A 43 5.92 -4.20 3.55
N ASN A 44 7.20 -4.15 3.91
CA ASN A 44 7.66 -4.75 5.16
C ASN A 44 7.07 -4.06 6.40
N ASP A 45 6.92 -2.72 6.40
CA ASP A 45 6.22 -1.98 7.45
C ASP A 45 4.75 -2.42 7.58
N VAL A 46 4.06 -2.59 6.45
CA VAL A 46 2.67 -3.06 6.40
C VAL A 46 2.56 -4.50 6.89
N LEU A 47 3.44 -5.39 6.45
CA LEU A 47 3.49 -6.79 6.89
C LEU A 47 3.68 -6.90 8.40
N HIS A 48 4.61 -6.12 8.96
CA HIS A 48 4.85 -6.08 10.41
C HIS A 48 3.67 -5.49 11.19
N GLY A 49 3.07 -4.42 10.67
CA GLY A 49 1.95 -3.73 11.31
C GLY A 49 0.66 -4.53 11.31
N LEU A 50 0.44 -5.35 10.28
CA LEU A 50 -0.66 -6.31 10.18
C LEU A 50 -0.34 -7.65 10.86
N HIS A 51 0.68 -7.71 11.73
CA HIS A 51 1.06 -8.89 12.50
C HIS A 51 1.26 -10.19 11.67
N ARG A 52 1.60 -10.08 10.38
CA ARG A 52 1.67 -11.22 9.44
C ARG A 52 0.35 -11.99 9.31
N GLU A 53 -0.79 -11.32 9.47
CA GLU A 53 -2.10 -11.91 9.18
C GLU A 53 -2.28 -12.26 7.69
N ARG A 54 -1.38 -11.76 6.82
CA ARG A 54 -1.33 -11.99 5.37
C ARG A 54 0.10 -12.30 4.91
N ASP A 55 0.22 -13.03 3.81
CA ASP A 55 1.50 -13.30 3.17
C ASP A 55 2.00 -12.07 2.39
N LEU A 56 3.32 -11.92 2.28
CA LEU A 56 3.96 -10.77 1.61
C LEU A 56 3.57 -10.67 0.12
N SER A 57 3.29 -11.79 -0.54
CA SER A 57 2.81 -11.81 -1.93
C SER A 57 1.46 -11.12 -2.06
N ASP A 58 0.52 -11.44 -1.17
CA ASP A 58 -0.84 -10.90 -1.20
C ASP A 58 -0.84 -9.40 -0.89
N LEU A 59 0.01 -8.96 0.05
CA LEU A 59 0.21 -7.55 0.34
C LEU A 59 0.83 -6.79 -0.84
N ARG A 60 1.76 -7.43 -1.56
CA ARG A 60 2.39 -6.82 -2.73
C ARG A 60 1.40 -6.63 -3.86
N ASP A 61 0.57 -7.64 -4.14
CA ASP A 61 -0.44 -7.56 -5.19
C ASP A 61 -1.47 -6.47 -4.87
N ALA A 62 -1.97 -6.43 -3.64
CA ALA A 62 -2.88 -5.38 -3.17
C ALA A 62 -2.28 -3.96 -3.27
N VAL A 63 -1.04 -3.76 -2.84
CA VAL A 63 -0.36 -2.46 -2.98
C VAL A 63 -0.16 -2.09 -4.45
N ASN A 64 0.17 -3.04 -5.32
CA ASN A 64 0.32 -2.79 -6.75
C ASN A 64 -1.02 -2.37 -7.40
N GLU A 65 -2.13 -2.98 -7.02
CA GLU A 65 -3.45 -2.58 -7.48
C GLU A 65 -3.80 -1.15 -7.03
N LEU A 66 -3.48 -0.80 -5.79
CA LEU A 66 -3.67 0.55 -5.26
C LEU A 66 -2.76 1.59 -5.95
N VAL A 67 -1.56 1.20 -6.35
CA VAL A 67 -0.67 2.02 -7.20
C VAL A 67 -1.28 2.21 -8.59
N TRP A 68 -1.77 1.15 -9.24
CA TRP A 68 -2.42 1.23 -10.54
C TRP A 68 -3.71 2.06 -10.52
N GLY A 69 -4.43 2.03 -9.41
CA GLY A 69 -5.62 2.86 -9.15
C GLY A 69 -5.32 4.31 -8.76
N TRP A 70 -4.05 4.73 -8.73
CA TRP A 70 -3.60 6.07 -8.32
C TRP A 70 -4.02 6.45 -6.89
N TRP A 71 -4.10 5.48 -5.99
CA TRP A 71 -4.28 5.70 -4.56
C TRP A 71 -2.94 5.83 -3.83
N LEU A 72 -1.93 5.11 -4.31
CA LEU A 72 -0.56 5.14 -3.80
C LEU A 72 0.41 5.59 -4.90
N GLU A 73 1.45 6.31 -4.50
CA GLU A 73 2.58 6.65 -5.36
C GLU A 73 3.78 5.78 -4.98
N PRO A 74 4.30 4.94 -5.88
CA PRO A 74 5.51 4.19 -5.66
C PRO A 74 6.71 5.15 -5.74
N LEU A 75 7.58 5.12 -4.74
CA LEU A 75 8.78 5.95 -4.69
C LEU A 75 10.05 5.16 -5.01
N LEU A 76 10.09 3.91 -4.57
CA LEU A 76 11.20 3.00 -4.81
C LEU A 76 10.72 1.56 -4.72
N GLU A 77 11.15 0.70 -5.64
CA GLU A 77 10.92 -0.74 -5.57
C GLU A 77 12.27 -1.46 -5.61
N VAL A 78 12.46 -2.41 -4.69
CA VAL A 78 13.65 -3.27 -4.66
C VAL A 78 13.46 -4.39 -5.68
N SER A 79 13.94 -4.15 -6.89
CA SER A 79 13.93 -5.16 -7.95
C SER A 79 14.99 -6.23 -7.69
N CYS A 80 14.61 -7.50 -7.86
CA CYS A 80 15.54 -8.61 -7.90
C CYS A 80 15.50 -9.26 -9.28
N GLU A 81 16.68 -9.65 -9.79
CA GLU A 81 16.77 -10.48 -10.99
C GLU A 81 16.13 -11.85 -10.73
N TYR A 82 15.03 -12.15 -11.42
CA TYR A 82 14.47 -13.49 -11.48
C TYR A 82 15.42 -14.41 -12.24
N GLY A 83 16.15 -15.27 -11.53
CA GLY A 83 17.01 -16.28 -12.17
C GLY A 83 17.94 -17.04 -11.24
N ASN A 84 18.46 -16.40 -10.19
CA ASN A 84 19.43 -17.03 -9.28
C ASN A 84 18.91 -17.22 -7.84
N GLY A 85 17.60 -17.10 -7.64
CA GLY A 85 16.99 -17.11 -6.32
C GLY A 85 17.39 -15.85 -5.55
N CYS A 86 16.59 -14.78 -5.63
CA CYS A 86 16.80 -13.66 -4.72
C CYS A 86 16.57 -14.18 -3.31
N ILE A 87 17.65 -14.28 -2.54
CA ILE A 87 17.67 -14.66 -1.13
C ILE A 87 17.56 -13.43 -0.21
N ASP A 88 17.46 -12.23 -0.80
CA ASP A 88 17.25 -11.01 -0.06
C ASP A 88 15.81 -10.98 0.48
N PRO A 89 15.62 -10.89 1.81
CA PRO A 89 14.30 -10.82 2.42
C PRO A 89 13.52 -9.54 2.05
N LEU A 90 14.18 -8.53 1.48
CA LEU A 90 13.57 -7.28 0.98
C LEU A 90 13.29 -7.33 -0.53
N CYS A 91 13.51 -8.48 -1.19
CA CYS A 91 13.16 -8.68 -2.58
C CYS A 91 11.68 -8.33 -2.84
N GLY A 92 11.44 -7.34 -3.71
CA GLY A 92 10.08 -6.89 -4.01
C GLY A 92 9.43 -6.04 -2.92
N ASP A 93 10.19 -5.60 -1.90
CA ASP A 93 9.74 -4.53 -1.00
C ASP A 93 9.63 -3.22 -1.80
N MET A 94 8.64 -2.42 -1.44
CA MET A 94 8.32 -1.19 -2.13
C MET A 94 8.10 -0.10 -1.10
N LEU A 95 8.79 1.02 -1.27
CA LEU A 95 8.52 2.27 -0.56
C LEU A 95 7.48 3.08 -1.34
N PHE A 96 6.41 3.47 -0.68
CA PHE A 96 5.31 4.22 -1.28
C PHE A 96 4.72 5.24 -0.31
N ARG A 97 3.90 6.15 -0.85
CA ARG A 97 3.09 7.09 -0.06
C ARG A 97 1.66 7.13 -0.55
N ILE A 98 0.75 7.57 0.31
CA ILE A 98 -0.64 7.83 -0.09
C ILE A 98 -0.69 9.08 -0.97
N ILE A 99 -1.38 9.00 -2.11
CA ILE A 99 -1.71 10.16 -2.94
C ILE A 99 -2.90 10.87 -2.31
N LEU A 100 -2.65 12.10 -1.85
CA LEU A 100 -3.67 12.91 -1.20
C LEU A 100 -4.74 13.33 -2.22
N PRO A 101 -6.01 13.54 -1.80
CA PRO A 101 -7.07 14.00 -2.70
C PRO A 101 -6.71 15.29 -3.46
N THR A 102 -5.92 16.17 -2.83
CA THR A 102 -5.40 17.42 -3.43
C THR A 102 -4.39 17.21 -4.56
N GLU A 103 -3.79 16.01 -4.65
CA GLU A 103 -2.77 15.64 -5.62
C GLU A 103 -3.35 14.88 -6.82
N ARG A 104 -4.62 14.43 -6.74
CA ARG A 104 -5.30 13.72 -7.83
C ARG A 104 -5.88 14.71 -8.84
N ARG A 105 -5.30 14.73 -10.04
CA ARG A 105 -5.78 15.53 -11.18
C ARG A 105 -6.66 14.72 -12.11
#